data_AF-A0A0Q6T476-F1
#
_entry.id   AF-A0A0Q6T476-F1
#
_cell.length_a   1.000
_cell.length_b   1.000
_cell.length_c   1.000
_cell.angle_alpha   90.00
_cell.angle_beta   90.00
_cell.angle_gamma   90.00
#
_symmetry.space_group_name_H-M   'P 1'
#
loop_
_entity.id
_entity.type
_entity.pdbx_description
1 polymer ?
#
loop_
_entity_poly.entity_id
_entity_poly.type
_entity_poly.pdbx_seq_one_letter_code
_entity_poly.pdbx_strand_id
1 'polypeptide(L)'
;MMNVMRNTTTNARAAAKEASHERIVSAAARAIRRSGYDGTGVADIMKEAGLTHGAFYAHFPSREAMLAEAAGLACAQAAAAVADVVAHTPPDKTLETMLHAYLSKAHVEQVELGCPLAALGSETSRQAPEVRRVTTRHIKAMVDLIARQSPDWGQPAAHEHALVTLATMVGALLLARAVDEPALSSSLLDAALKRLAPTHP
;
A
#
# COMPACT_ATOMS: atom_id res chain seq x y z
N MET A 1 35.21 22.75 29.31
CA MET A 1 33.74 22.62 29.41
C MET A 1 33.07 23.03 28.08
N MET A 2 33.41 22.37 26.96
CA MET A 2 33.02 22.80 25.59
C MET A 2 32.70 21.62 24.65
N ASN A 3 32.05 20.56 25.13
CA ASN A 3 31.73 19.39 24.28
C ASN A 3 30.26 18.93 24.29
N VAL A 4 29.36 19.67 24.96
CA VAL A 4 27.93 19.30 25.03
C VAL A 4 27.11 19.98 23.93
N MET A 5 27.47 21.17 23.47
CA MET A 5 26.66 21.94 22.50
C MET A 5 26.80 21.49 21.03
N ARG A 6 27.95 20.94 20.61
CA ARG A 6 28.14 20.45 19.24
C ARG A 6 27.37 19.15 18.94
N ASN A 7 27.10 18.33 19.95
CA ASN A 7 26.43 17.04 19.76
C ASN A 7 24.92 17.20 19.56
N THR A 8 24.30 18.17 20.23
CA THR A 8 22.86 18.44 20.14
C THR A 8 22.44 19.03 18.78
N THR A 9 23.26 19.92 18.20
CA THR A 9 22.96 20.56 16.91
C THR A 9 23.08 19.58 15.73
N THR A 10 24.04 18.66 15.78
CA THR A 10 24.19 17.60 14.76
C THR A 10 23.00 16.63 14.78
N ASN A 11 22.51 16.27 15.97
CA ASN A 11 21.33 15.43 16.13
C ASN A 11 20.06 16.13 15.61
N ALA A 12 19.87 17.42 15.91
CA ALA A 12 18.75 18.21 15.41
C ALA A 12 18.74 18.34 13.87
N ARG A 13 19.91 18.55 13.25
CA ARG A 13 20.02 18.63 11.78
C ARG A 13 19.74 17.29 11.10
N ALA A 14 20.21 16.18 11.69
CA ALA A 14 19.92 14.85 11.19
C ALA A 14 18.42 14.53 11.28
N ALA A 15 17.79 14.83 12.42
CA ALA A 15 16.35 14.66 12.61
C ALA A 15 15.53 15.52 11.64
N ALA A 16 15.93 16.78 11.40
CA ALA A 16 15.27 17.65 10.43
C ALA A 16 15.41 17.14 8.98
N LYS A 17 16.57 16.54 8.64
CA LYS A 17 16.77 15.89 7.34
C LYS A 17 15.86 14.67 7.21
N GLU A 18 15.77 13.83 8.24
CA GLU A 18 14.89 12.65 8.21
C GLU A 18 13.42 13.04 8.11
N ALA A 19 12.95 13.99 8.91
CA ALA A 19 11.57 14.48 8.82
C ALA A 19 11.24 15.10 7.45
N SER A 20 12.22 15.68 6.76
CA SER A 20 12.05 16.15 5.38
C SER A 20 12.02 15.00 4.38
N HIS A 21 12.85 13.99 4.58
CA HIS A 21 12.87 12.76 3.80
C HIS A 21 11.52 12.03 3.88
N GLU A 22 11.02 11.78 5.08
CA GLU A 22 9.72 11.13 5.33
C GLU A 22 8.56 11.90 4.68
N ARG A 23 8.59 13.25 4.72
CA ARG A 23 7.59 14.07 4.03
C ARG A 23 7.60 13.87 2.52
N ILE A 24 8.78 13.76 1.90
CA ILE A 24 8.90 13.46 0.47
C ILE A 24 8.35 12.07 0.17
N VAL A 25 8.75 11.05 0.93
CA VAL A 25 8.27 9.67 0.73
C VAL A 25 6.75 9.58 0.91
N SER A 26 6.19 10.26 1.91
CA SER A 26 4.76 10.32 2.19
C SER A 26 3.98 11.00 1.07
N ALA A 27 4.46 12.14 0.57
CA ALA A 27 3.86 12.83 -0.58
C ALA A 27 3.94 11.96 -1.85
N ALA A 28 5.12 11.38 -2.12
CA ALA A 28 5.30 10.48 -3.25
C ALA A 28 4.36 9.26 -3.16
N ALA A 29 4.20 8.66 -1.99
CA ALA A 29 3.34 7.49 -1.78
C ALA A 29 1.86 7.78 -2.08
N ARG A 30 1.36 8.94 -1.66
CA ARG A 30 0.01 9.41 -2.02
C ARG A 30 -0.11 9.68 -3.52
N ALA A 31 0.86 10.42 -4.07
CA ALA A 31 0.83 10.84 -5.46
C ALA A 31 0.88 9.67 -6.45
N ILE A 32 1.72 8.66 -6.21
CA ILE A 32 1.76 7.47 -7.08
C ILE A 32 0.43 6.72 -7.05
N ARG A 33 -0.24 6.58 -5.89
CA ARG A 33 -1.54 5.90 -5.83
C ARG A 33 -2.65 6.71 -6.50
N ARG A 34 -2.54 8.05 -6.47
CA ARG A 34 -3.49 8.97 -7.10
C ARG A 34 -3.36 8.99 -8.61
N SER A 35 -2.14 9.05 -9.13
CA SER A 35 -1.88 9.45 -10.53
C SER A 35 -0.97 8.48 -11.28
N GLY A 36 -0.62 7.33 -10.69
CA GLY A 36 0.31 6.38 -11.28
C GLY A 36 1.78 6.79 -11.10
N TYR A 37 2.68 5.88 -11.45
CA TYR A 37 4.12 6.14 -11.42
C TYR A 37 4.51 7.22 -12.42
N ASP A 38 3.94 7.23 -13.63
CA ASP A 38 4.34 8.18 -14.69
C ASP A 38 3.57 9.51 -14.64
N GLY A 39 2.39 9.53 -14.01
CA GLY A 39 1.56 10.74 -13.90
C GLY A 39 2.02 11.74 -12.83
N THR A 40 3.11 11.48 -12.11
CA THR A 40 3.64 12.37 -11.08
C THR A 40 5.11 12.74 -11.31
N GLY A 41 5.40 14.05 -11.42
CA GLY A 41 6.76 14.58 -11.52
C GLY A 41 7.45 14.80 -10.18
N VAL A 42 8.79 14.84 -10.17
CA VAL A 42 9.58 15.19 -8.97
C VAL A 42 9.20 16.58 -8.45
N ALA A 43 9.00 17.56 -9.34
CA ALA A 43 8.61 18.91 -8.95
C ALA A 43 7.28 18.96 -8.19
N ASP A 44 6.28 18.20 -8.63
CA ASP A 44 4.97 18.16 -7.98
C ASP A 44 5.04 17.50 -6.60
N ILE A 45 5.80 16.41 -6.48
CA ILE A 45 6.03 15.73 -5.19
C ILE A 45 6.74 16.66 -4.21
N MET A 46 7.80 17.33 -4.65
CA MET A 46 8.55 18.26 -3.80
C MET A 46 7.66 19.42 -3.33
N LYS A 47 6.84 19.96 -4.24
CA LYS A 47 5.85 20.98 -3.90
C LYS A 47 4.84 20.47 -2.87
N GLU A 48 4.28 19.27 -3.05
CA GLU A 48 3.36 18.65 -2.10
C GLU A 48 4.02 18.38 -0.74
N ALA A 49 5.32 18.05 -0.72
CA ALA A 49 6.11 17.88 0.49
C ALA A 49 6.49 19.21 1.18
N GLY A 50 6.20 20.36 0.56
CA GLY A 50 6.56 21.69 1.06
C GLY A 50 8.07 21.98 0.95
N LEU A 51 8.72 21.48 -0.10
CA LEU A 51 10.16 21.58 -0.31
C LEU A 51 10.47 22.09 -1.73
N THR A 52 11.65 22.69 -1.90
CA THR A 52 12.10 23.15 -3.22
C THR A 52 12.54 21.96 -4.08
N HIS A 53 12.42 22.10 -5.40
CA HIS A 53 12.90 21.07 -6.33
C HIS A 53 14.39 20.73 -6.12
N GLY A 54 15.24 21.73 -5.84
CA GLY A 54 16.66 21.54 -5.59
C GLY A 54 16.98 20.70 -4.35
N ALA A 55 16.10 20.68 -3.35
CA ALA A 55 16.29 19.87 -2.15
C ALA A 55 16.21 18.36 -2.44
N PHE A 56 15.58 17.94 -3.53
CA PHE A 56 15.39 16.53 -3.89
C PHE A 56 16.72 15.76 -3.91
N TYR A 57 17.73 16.33 -4.56
CA TYR A 57 19.04 15.70 -4.73
C TYR A 57 19.85 15.56 -3.44
N ALA A 58 19.44 16.23 -2.35
CA ALA A 58 20.03 16.04 -1.02
C ALA A 58 19.48 14.79 -0.30
N HIS A 59 18.35 14.26 -0.78
CA HIS A 59 17.61 13.14 -0.21
C HIS A 59 17.73 11.87 -1.06
N PHE A 60 17.52 11.99 -2.37
CA PHE A 60 17.46 10.83 -3.26
C PHE A 60 18.50 10.90 -4.37
N PRO A 61 19.15 9.78 -4.71
CA PRO A 61 20.09 9.71 -5.83
C PRO A 61 19.37 9.73 -7.19
N SER A 62 18.10 9.32 -7.24
CA SER A 62 17.28 9.32 -8.45
C SER A 62 15.79 9.33 -8.11
N ARG A 63 14.97 9.58 -9.12
CA ARG A 63 13.51 9.50 -9.02
C ARG A 63 13.07 8.08 -8.68
N GLU A 64 13.70 7.08 -9.28
CA GLU A 64 13.38 5.66 -9.11
C GLU A 64 13.64 5.21 -7.67
N ALA A 65 14.70 5.71 -7.03
CA ALA A 65 14.97 5.46 -5.62
C ALA A 65 13.85 6.00 -4.72
N MET A 66 13.42 7.23 -4.95
CA MET A 66 12.26 7.81 -4.24
C MET A 66 10.98 7.01 -4.49
N LEU A 67 10.72 6.58 -5.73
CA LEU A 67 9.53 5.79 -6.06
C LEU A 67 9.54 4.41 -5.40
N ALA A 68 10.70 3.79 -5.26
CA ALA A 68 10.84 2.52 -4.55
C ALA A 68 10.52 2.66 -3.06
N GLU A 69 11.00 3.73 -2.42
CA GLU A 69 10.66 4.03 -1.03
C GLU A 69 9.18 4.40 -0.87
N ALA A 70 8.63 5.19 -1.79
CA ALA A 70 7.21 5.54 -1.81
C ALA A 70 6.30 4.32 -1.97
N ALA A 71 6.65 3.40 -2.87
CA ALA A 71 5.97 2.12 -3.01
C ALA A 71 6.13 1.25 -1.75
N GLY A 72 7.29 1.32 -1.08
CA GLY A 72 7.54 0.65 0.19
C GLY A 72 6.63 1.14 1.29
N LEU A 73 6.55 2.46 1.46
CA LEU A 73 5.64 3.10 2.41
C LEU A 73 4.18 2.77 2.07
N ALA A 74 3.80 2.79 0.80
CA ALA A 74 2.46 2.40 0.35
C ALA A 74 2.07 0.99 0.79
N CYS A 75 2.98 0.04 0.55
CA CYS A 75 2.79 -1.36 0.94
C CYS A 75 2.74 -1.51 2.47
N ALA A 76 3.57 -0.77 3.20
CA ALA A 76 3.59 -0.78 4.66
C ALA A 76 2.30 -0.22 5.26
N GLN A 77 1.79 0.89 4.73
CA GLN A 77 0.51 1.49 5.13
C GLN A 77 -0.66 0.52 4.90
N ALA A 78 -0.71 -0.12 3.73
CA ALA A 78 -1.73 -1.13 3.44
C ALA A 78 -1.63 -2.34 4.38
N ALA A 79 -0.43 -2.84 4.64
CA ALA A 79 -0.22 -3.95 5.57
C ALA A 79 -0.61 -3.57 7.02
N ALA A 80 -0.31 -2.34 7.45
CA ALA A 80 -0.67 -1.83 8.77
C ALA A 80 -2.20 -1.74 8.95
N ALA A 81 -2.92 -1.28 7.92
CA ALA A 81 -4.39 -1.25 7.95
C ALA A 81 -4.99 -2.66 8.13
N VAL A 82 -4.39 -3.67 7.50
CA VAL A 82 -4.83 -5.06 7.70
C VAL A 82 -4.43 -5.59 9.07
N ALA A 83 -3.22 -5.29 9.54
CA ALA A 83 -2.76 -5.70 10.87
C ALA A 83 -3.66 -5.13 11.99
N ASP A 84 -4.16 -3.90 11.82
CA ASP A 84 -5.11 -3.27 12.73
C ASP A 84 -6.45 -4.04 12.78
N VAL A 85 -6.98 -4.45 11.62
CA VAL A 85 -8.17 -5.31 11.55
C VAL A 85 -7.93 -6.63 12.28
N VAL A 86 -6.81 -7.29 12.02
CA VAL A 86 -6.45 -8.57 12.67
C VAL A 86 -6.34 -8.42 14.19
N ALA A 87 -5.75 -7.33 14.68
CA ALA A 87 -5.56 -7.11 16.12
C ALA A 87 -6.86 -6.94 16.90
N HIS A 88 -7.94 -6.48 16.25
CA HIS A 88 -9.22 -6.17 16.89
C HIS A 88 -10.34 -7.16 16.55
N THR A 89 -10.03 -8.26 15.84
CA THR A 89 -11.03 -9.23 15.37
C THR A 89 -10.75 -10.63 15.94
N PRO A 90 -11.79 -11.37 16.39
CA PRO A 90 -11.63 -12.78 16.73
C PRO A 90 -11.00 -13.61 15.58
N PRO A 91 -10.14 -14.61 15.87
CA PRO A 91 -9.45 -15.37 14.82
C PRO A 91 -10.38 -16.00 13.78
N ASP A 92 -11.54 -16.52 14.20
CA ASP A 92 -12.55 -17.14 13.34
C ASP A 92 -13.29 -16.15 12.41
N LYS A 93 -13.21 -14.86 12.72
CA LYS A 93 -13.83 -13.76 11.95
C LYS A 93 -12.83 -12.92 11.16
N THR A 94 -11.54 -13.14 11.35
CA THR A 94 -10.49 -12.27 10.80
C THR A 94 -10.56 -12.15 9.28
N LEU A 95 -10.67 -13.25 8.54
CA LEU A 95 -10.76 -13.21 7.08
C LEU A 95 -12.03 -12.49 6.60
N GLU A 96 -13.17 -12.79 7.23
CA GLU A 96 -14.45 -12.15 6.92
C GLU A 96 -14.36 -10.63 7.12
N THR A 97 -13.89 -10.17 8.29
CA THR A 97 -13.74 -8.74 8.57
C THR A 97 -12.72 -8.07 7.65
N MET A 98 -11.61 -8.74 7.32
CA MET A 98 -10.63 -8.24 6.34
C MET A 98 -11.26 -8.03 4.97
N LEU A 99 -12.04 -9.01 4.47
CA LEU A 99 -12.71 -8.91 3.17
C LEU A 99 -13.75 -7.79 3.16
N HIS A 100 -14.54 -7.65 4.22
CA HIS A 100 -15.52 -6.56 4.35
C HIS A 100 -14.86 -5.18 4.39
N ALA A 101 -13.76 -5.01 5.12
CA ALA A 101 -13.03 -3.75 5.17
C ALA A 101 -12.41 -3.40 3.80
N TYR A 102 -11.83 -4.39 3.13
CA TYR A 102 -11.15 -4.21 1.85
C TYR A 102 -12.12 -3.98 0.68
N LEU A 103 -13.21 -4.74 0.60
CA LEU A 103 -14.23 -4.63 -0.45
C LEU A 103 -15.32 -3.63 -0.06
N SER A 104 -14.92 -2.48 0.48
CA SER A 104 -15.84 -1.43 0.95
C SER A 104 -15.83 -0.20 0.04
N LYS A 105 -16.95 0.53 0.06
CA LYS A 105 -17.04 1.86 -0.59
C LYS A 105 -15.97 2.83 -0.07
N ALA A 106 -15.69 2.78 1.24
CA ALA A 106 -14.62 3.59 1.85
C ALA A 106 -13.26 3.29 1.20
N HIS A 107 -12.95 2.02 0.91
CA HIS A 107 -11.70 1.67 0.24
C HIS A 107 -11.67 2.10 -1.23
N VAL A 108 -12.82 2.04 -1.93
CA VAL A 108 -12.94 2.57 -3.30
C VAL A 108 -12.55 4.06 -3.32
N GLU A 109 -13.12 4.85 -2.41
CA GLU A 109 -12.93 6.30 -2.33
C GLU A 109 -11.53 6.72 -1.83
N GLN A 110 -10.87 5.90 -1.01
CA GLN A 110 -9.51 6.14 -0.52
C GLN A 110 -8.44 5.80 -1.56
N VAL A 111 -8.42 6.51 -2.68
CA VAL A 111 -7.44 6.30 -3.77
C VAL A 111 -6.01 6.54 -3.28
N GLU A 112 -5.79 7.58 -2.46
CA GLU A 112 -4.46 7.96 -2.00
C GLU A 112 -3.92 7.16 -0.81
N LEU A 113 -4.73 6.35 -0.14
CA LEU A 113 -4.33 5.62 1.09
C LEU A 113 -4.68 4.14 1.04
N GLY A 114 -5.42 3.72 0.02
CA GLY A 114 -5.87 2.35 -0.15
C GLY A 114 -4.82 1.41 -0.76
N CYS A 115 -5.30 0.31 -1.35
CA CYS A 115 -4.43 -0.76 -1.82
C CYS A 115 -3.52 -0.28 -2.97
N PRO A 116 -2.18 -0.36 -2.83
CA PRO A 116 -1.27 0.00 -3.90
C PRO A 116 -1.39 -0.94 -5.10
N LEU A 117 -1.76 -2.22 -4.91
CA LEU A 117 -1.91 -3.15 -6.03
C LEU A 117 -3.10 -2.80 -6.93
N ALA A 118 -4.22 -2.37 -6.33
CA ALA A 118 -5.38 -1.91 -7.08
C ALA A 118 -5.13 -0.58 -7.81
N ALA A 119 -4.23 0.26 -7.29
CA ALA A 119 -3.86 1.54 -7.90
C ALA A 119 -2.75 1.42 -8.96
N LEU A 120 -1.75 0.55 -8.76
CA LEU A 120 -0.48 0.57 -9.47
C LEU A 120 -0.09 -0.78 -10.12
N GLY A 121 -0.92 -1.82 -9.94
CA GLY A 121 -0.58 -3.19 -10.34
C GLY A 121 -0.25 -3.32 -11.84
N SER A 122 -1.01 -2.62 -12.69
CA SER A 122 -0.82 -2.63 -14.16
C SER A 122 0.43 -1.88 -14.64
N GLU A 123 1.03 -1.04 -13.79
CA GLU A 123 2.22 -0.26 -14.09
C GLU A 123 3.51 -0.86 -13.53
N THR A 124 3.39 -1.62 -12.44
CA THR A 124 4.53 -2.16 -11.68
C THR A 124 5.51 -2.94 -12.56
N SER A 125 5.03 -3.68 -13.58
CA SER A 125 5.89 -4.48 -14.47
C SER A 125 6.87 -3.64 -15.30
N ARG A 126 6.56 -2.37 -15.55
CA ARG A 126 7.38 -1.42 -16.31
C ARG A 126 8.35 -0.61 -15.43
N GLN A 127 8.24 -0.73 -14.11
CA GLN A 127 9.04 0.03 -13.16
C GLN A 127 10.41 -0.59 -12.90
N ALA A 128 11.30 0.21 -12.32
CA ALA A 128 12.64 -0.20 -11.95
C ALA A 128 12.64 -1.44 -11.01
N PRO A 129 13.71 -2.28 -11.05
CA PRO A 129 13.76 -3.53 -10.29
C PRO A 129 13.48 -3.38 -8.79
N GLU A 130 13.89 -2.28 -8.18
CA GLU A 130 13.67 -1.96 -6.76
C GLU A 130 12.19 -1.79 -6.41
N VAL A 131 11.42 -1.09 -7.25
CA VAL A 131 9.97 -0.95 -7.09
C VAL A 131 9.31 -2.33 -7.20
N ARG A 132 9.66 -3.10 -8.23
CA ARG A 132 9.13 -4.46 -8.44
C ARG A 132 9.41 -5.39 -7.27
N ARG A 133 10.60 -5.31 -6.67
CA ARG A 133 10.99 -6.11 -5.50
C ARG A 133 10.14 -5.77 -4.27
N VAL A 134 9.87 -4.49 -4.03
CA VAL A 134 8.99 -4.05 -2.95
C VAL A 134 7.58 -4.61 -3.12
N THR A 135 6.99 -4.46 -4.31
CA THR A 135 5.65 -4.98 -4.59
C THR A 135 5.58 -6.50 -4.46
N THR A 136 6.62 -7.22 -4.92
CA THR A 136 6.69 -8.67 -4.78
C THR A 136 6.68 -9.11 -3.31
N ARG A 137 7.43 -8.41 -2.44
CA ARG A 137 7.43 -8.72 -1.00
C ARG A 137 6.05 -8.46 -0.37
N HIS A 138 5.40 -7.38 -0.77
CA HIS A 138 4.05 -7.07 -0.28
C HIS A 138 3.03 -8.14 -0.69
N ILE A 139 3.03 -8.55 -1.97
CA ILE A 139 2.15 -9.63 -2.46
C ILE A 139 2.38 -10.90 -1.65
N LYS A 140 3.64 -11.33 -1.47
CA LYS A 140 3.97 -12.52 -0.67
C LYS A 140 3.44 -12.41 0.77
N ALA A 141 3.68 -11.28 1.42
CA ALA A 141 3.20 -11.05 2.79
C ALA A 141 1.67 -11.11 2.88
N MET A 142 0.96 -10.56 1.90
CA MET A 142 -0.50 -10.61 1.85
C MET A 142 -1.03 -12.02 1.60
N VAL A 143 -0.41 -12.78 0.69
CA VAL A 143 -0.75 -14.19 0.46
C VAL A 143 -0.55 -15.01 1.73
N ASP A 144 0.59 -14.85 2.40
CA ASP A 144 0.88 -15.56 3.65
C ASP A 144 -0.11 -15.21 4.76
N LEU A 145 -0.50 -13.93 4.86
CA LEU A 145 -1.48 -13.47 5.84
C LEU A 145 -2.86 -14.08 5.60
N ILE A 146 -3.33 -14.11 4.35
CA ILE A 146 -4.61 -14.72 3.97
C ILE A 146 -4.56 -16.24 4.19
N ALA A 147 -3.47 -16.91 3.80
CA ALA A 147 -3.32 -18.35 3.96
C ALA A 147 -3.39 -18.78 5.44
N ARG A 148 -2.86 -17.97 6.36
CA ARG A 148 -2.91 -18.22 7.81
C ARG A 148 -4.33 -18.20 8.39
N GLN A 149 -5.30 -17.63 7.68
CA GLN A 149 -6.70 -17.62 8.12
C GLN A 149 -7.46 -18.88 7.68
N SER A 150 -6.82 -19.76 6.88
CA SER A 150 -7.45 -20.98 6.40
C SER A 150 -7.39 -22.08 7.47
N PRO A 151 -8.47 -22.87 7.66
CA PRO A 151 -8.45 -24.07 8.49
C PRO A 151 -7.42 -25.11 8.03
N ASP A 152 -7.13 -25.16 6.73
CA ASP A 152 -6.17 -26.08 6.12
C ASP A 152 -4.76 -25.47 6.01
N TRP A 153 -4.45 -24.46 6.83
CA TRP A 153 -3.15 -23.80 6.80
C TRP A 153 -1.99 -24.79 6.95
N GLY A 154 -0.94 -24.59 6.14
CA GLY A 154 0.18 -25.52 6.00
C GLY A 154 0.01 -26.51 4.83
N GLN A 155 -1.19 -26.64 4.26
CA GLN A 155 -1.41 -27.43 3.05
C GLN A 155 -1.24 -26.60 1.76
N PRO A 156 -0.81 -27.20 0.63
CA PRO A 156 -0.71 -26.50 -0.66
C PRO A 156 -2.02 -25.83 -1.09
N ALA A 157 -3.16 -26.47 -0.81
CA ALA A 157 -4.49 -25.94 -1.16
C ALA A 157 -4.80 -24.61 -0.47
N ALA A 158 -4.37 -24.41 0.78
CA ALA A 158 -4.57 -23.13 1.49
C ALA A 158 -3.78 -21.98 0.84
N HIS A 159 -2.58 -22.28 0.33
CA HIS A 159 -1.77 -21.28 -0.38
C HIS A 159 -2.39 -20.93 -1.75
N GLU A 160 -2.84 -21.93 -2.50
CA GLU A 160 -3.53 -21.71 -3.78
C GLU A 160 -4.82 -20.88 -3.58
N HIS A 161 -5.61 -21.22 -2.56
CA HIS A 161 -6.79 -20.45 -2.21
C HIS A 161 -6.43 -19.00 -1.85
N ALA A 162 -5.38 -18.77 -1.06
CA ALA A 162 -4.93 -17.42 -0.72
C ALA A 162 -4.48 -16.60 -1.94
N LEU A 163 -3.81 -17.23 -2.91
CA LEU A 163 -3.45 -16.59 -4.19
C LEU A 163 -4.69 -16.13 -4.95
N VAL A 164 -5.69 -17.01 -5.07
CA VAL A 164 -6.96 -16.69 -5.74
C VAL A 164 -7.73 -15.61 -4.99
N THR A 165 -7.79 -15.67 -3.67
CA THR A 165 -8.44 -14.67 -2.81
C THR A 165 -7.81 -13.30 -2.99
N LEU A 166 -6.47 -13.21 -2.93
CA LEU A 166 -5.75 -11.95 -3.15
C LEU A 166 -6.02 -11.38 -4.56
N ALA A 167 -5.92 -12.22 -5.60
CA ALA A 167 -6.17 -11.79 -6.98
C ALA A 167 -7.60 -11.27 -7.16
N THR A 168 -8.58 -11.96 -6.56
CA THR A 168 -10.01 -11.64 -6.67
C THR A 168 -10.32 -10.33 -5.95
N MET A 169 -9.88 -10.16 -4.70
CA MET A 169 -10.15 -8.94 -3.95
C MET A 169 -9.49 -7.71 -4.60
N VAL A 170 -8.23 -7.82 -5.03
CA VAL A 170 -7.50 -6.73 -5.69
C VAL A 170 -8.16 -6.37 -7.02
N GLY A 171 -8.50 -7.37 -7.83
CA GLY A 171 -9.17 -7.16 -9.12
C GLY A 171 -10.56 -6.53 -8.97
N ALA A 172 -11.36 -6.98 -8.00
CA ALA A 172 -12.67 -6.41 -7.72
C ALA A 172 -12.58 -4.93 -7.33
N LEU A 173 -11.67 -4.57 -6.41
CA LEU A 173 -11.46 -3.18 -6.02
C LEU A 173 -10.98 -2.31 -7.19
N LEU A 174 -10.07 -2.84 -8.03
CA LEU A 174 -9.59 -2.14 -9.22
C LEU A 174 -10.73 -1.87 -10.20
N LEU A 175 -11.55 -2.88 -10.53
CA LEU A 175 -12.68 -2.73 -11.43
C LEU A 175 -13.74 -1.81 -10.84
N ALA A 176 -14.01 -1.90 -9.54
CA ALA A 176 -14.97 -1.03 -8.85
C ALA A 176 -14.56 0.45 -8.88
N ARG A 177 -13.26 0.76 -8.95
CA ARG A 177 -12.72 2.11 -9.15
C ARG A 177 -12.73 2.55 -10.62
N ALA A 178 -12.71 1.62 -11.57
CA ALA A 178 -12.59 1.91 -12.99
C ALA A 178 -13.93 2.30 -13.64
N VAL A 179 -15.05 1.83 -13.08
CA VAL A 179 -16.39 2.11 -13.59
C VAL A 179 -16.92 3.45 -13.05
N ASP A 180 -17.67 4.18 -13.85
CA ASP A 180 -18.35 5.43 -13.49
C ASP A 180 -19.79 5.23 -13.02
N GLU A 181 -20.31 3.99 -13.07
CA GLU A 181 -21.62 3.59 -12.56
C GLU A 181 -21.56 3.09 -11.11
N PRO A 182 -22.13 3.81 -10.12
CA PRO A 182 -22.05 3.42 -8.70
C PRO A 182 -22.68 2.05 -8.39
N ALA A 183 -23.74 1.69 -9.12
CA ALA A 183 -24.41 0.40 -8.96
C ALA A 183 -23.53 -0.77 -9.43
N LEU A 184 -22.81 -0.61 -10.55
CA LEU A 184 -21.87 -1.61 -11.04
C LEU A 184 -20.65 -1.72 -10.11
N SER A 185 -20.12 -0.58 -9.64
CA SER A 185 -19.05 -0.55 -8.64
C SER A 185 -19.40 -1.37 -7.41
N SER A 186 -20.59 -1.13 -6.84
CA SER A 186 -21.08 -1.88 -5.66
C SER A 186 -21.26 -3.37 -5.97
N SER A 187 -21.83 -3.69 -7.14
CA SER A 187 -22.05 -5.08 -7.57
C SER A 187 -20.76 -5.88 -7.71
N LEU A 188 -19.66 -5.26 -8.18
CA LEU A 188 -18.34 -5.90 -8.27
C LEU A 188 -17.80 -6.27 -6.89
N LEU A 189 -17.92 -5.37 -5.91
CA LEU A 189 -17.49 -5.61 -4.54
C LEU A 189 -18.34 -6.70 -3.88
N ASP A 190 -19.66 -6.60 -3.98
CA ASP A 190 -20.61 -7.54 -3.37
C ASP A 190 -20.44 -8.95 -3.94
N ALA A 191 -20.24 -9.08 -5.26
CA ALA A 191 -20.02 -10.36 -5.90
C ALA A 191 -18.71 -11.02 -5.44
N ALA A 192 -17.63 -10.24 -5.33
CA ALA A 192 -16.35 -10.74 -4.82
C ALA A 192 -16.47 -11.15 -3.35
N LEU A 193 -17.11 -10.32 -2.53
CA LEU A 193 -17.32 -10.59 -1.11
C LEU A 193 -18.15 -11.85 -0.91
N LYS A 194 -19.27 -12.01 -1.64
CA LYS A 194 -20.09 -13.22 -1.61
C LYS A 194 -19.33 -14.48 -2.00
N ARG A 195 -18.36 -14.37 -2.92
CA ARG A 195 -17.54 -15.51 -3.37
C ARG A 195 -16.44 -15.87 -2.38
N LEU A 196 -15.87 -14.88 -1.71
CA LEU A 196 -14.69 -15.03 -0.84
C LEU A 196 -15.04 -15.21 0.63
N ALA A 197 -16.17 -14.68 1.10
CA ALA A 197 -16.59 -14.82 2.47
C ALA A 197 -16.80 -16.31 2.78
N PRO A 198 -16.27 -16.81 3.91
CA PRO A 198 -16.52 -18.18 4.31
C PRO A 198 -18.03 -18.41 4.43
N THR A 199 -18.56 -19.42 3.75
CA THR A 199 -19.92 -19.87 4.00
C THR A 199 -19.94 -20.54 5.37
N HIS A 200 -20.34 -19.80 6.40
CA HIS A 200 -20.63 -20.39 7.69
C HIS A 200 -21.82 -21.36 7.51
N PRO A 201 -21.70 -22.64 7.92
CA PRO A 201 -22.83 -23.55 7.95
C PRO A 201 -23.89 -23.13 8.97
#